data_AF-A0A7W5ZGQ7-F1
#
_entry.id   AF-A0A7W5ZGQ7-F1
#
_cell.length_a   1.000
_cell.length_b   1.000
_cell.length_c   1.000
_cell.angle_alpha   90.00
_cell.angle_beta   90.00
_cell.angle_gamma   90.00
#
_symmetry.space_group_name_H-M   'P 1'
#
loop_
_entity.id
_entity.type
_entity.pdbx_description
1 polymer ?
#
loop_
_entity_poly.entity_id
_entity_poly.type
_entity_poly.pdbx_seq_one_letter_code
_entity_poly.pdbx_strand_id
1 'polypeptide(L)'
;MEEFEQPKEKDKSKKEKKKKKKKEGRSAETMFRTTLASHLQLSAMADQKAGLMISINSIIISVVITFLVSEVESNPQLLVPMTLLVLVCLATITLALLSTRPSVRSKAERLTLDKSNIDLLFFGDYLALSRDEYKEAMKQLVTEEERVKETMIDNIYAQGFVIERKYRLLKITYLVFMIGFPLVLLSFLVVLFGVS
;
A
#
# COMPACT_ATOMS: atom_id res chain seq x y z
N MET A 1 13.71 -31.11 65.48
CA MET A 1 12.55 -31.02 64.55
C MET A 1 13.01 -30.09 63.45
N GLU A 2 13.45 -30.65 62.32
CA GLU A 2 13.81 -29.86 61.14
C GLU A 2 12.51 -29.45 60.44
N GLU A 3 12.21 -28.17 60.47
CA GLU A 3 11.10 -27.57 59.74
C GLU A 3 11.50 -27.48 58.27
N PHE A 4 11.01 -28.43 57.46
CA PHE A 4 11.15 -28.42 56.01
C PHE A 4 10.31 -27.27 55.43
N GLU A 5 10.86 -26.05 55.42
CA GLU A 5 10.28 -24.93 54.68
C GLU A 5 10.29 -25.21 53.17
N GLN A 6 9.10 -25.12 52.59
CA GLN A 6 8.72 -25.40 51.20
C GLN A 6 9.60 -24.74 50.11
N PRO A 7 10.52 -25.47 49.45
CA PRO A 7 11.28 -24.92 48.31
C PRO A 7 10.53 -25.08 46.98
N LYS A 8 9.48 -25.91 46.92
CA LYS A 8 8.86 -26.38 45.66
C LYS A 8 7.77 -25.48 45.10
N GLU A 9 7.08 -24.68 45.91
CA GLU A 9 5.90 -23.91 45.47
C GLU A 9 6.28 -22.54 44.87
N LYS A 10 7.26 -21.85 45.48
CA LYS A 10 7.84 -20.60 44.93
C LYS A 10 8.59 -20.81 43.61
N ASP A 11 9.24 -21.96 43.41
CA ASP A 11 9.99 -22.27 42.16
C ASP A 11 9.07 -22.69 41.01
N LYS A 12 7.96 -23.41 41.29
CA LYS A 12 6.91 -23.70 40.30
C LYS A 12 6.20 -22.42 39.82
N SER A 13 5.83 -21.54 40.74
CA SER A 13 5.22 -20.22 40.45
C SER A 13 6.10 -19.34 39.56
N LYS A 14 7.42 -19.27 39.83
CA LYS A 14 8.38 -18.54 38.99
C LYS A 14 8.56 -19.17 37.60
N LYS A 15 8.58 -20.50 37.49
CA LYS A 15 8.64 -21.21 36.20
C LYS A 15 7.38 -21.00 35.35
N GLU A 16 6.19 -21.00 35.95
CA GLU A 16 4.94 -20.73 35.24
C GLU A 16 4.85 -19.29 34.74
N LYS A 17 5.23 -18.30 35.56
CA LYS A 17 5.29 -16.89 35.14
C LYS A 17 6.28 -16.68 33.98
N LYS A 18 7.46 -17.32 34.01
CA LYS A 18 8.43 -17.29 32.90
C LYS A 18 7.88 -17.94 31.63
N LYS A 19 7.19 -19.08 31.74
CA LYS A 19 6.53 -19.74 30.60
C LYS A 19 5.43 -18.87 29.99
N LYS A 20 4.61 -18.20 30.82
CA LYS A 20 3.56 -17.29 30.36
C LYS A 20 4.12 -16.08 29.61
N LYS A 21 5.13 -15.40 30.18
CA LYS A 21 5.85 -14.30 29.50
C LYS A 21 6.47 -14.72 28.17
N LYS A 22 7.09 -15.91 28.12
CA LYS A 22 7.66 -16.46 26.88
C LYS A 22 6.58 -16.77 25.82
N LYS A 23 5.40 -17.23 26.25
CA LYS A 23 4.25 -17.47 25.37
C LYS A 23 3.66 -16.15 24.84
N GLU A 24 3.53 -15.15 25.70
CA GLU A 24 3.08 -13.79 25.34
C GLU A 24 4.04 -13.13 24.34
N GLY A 25 5.37 -13.20 24.58
CA GLY A 25 6.38 -12.69 23.65
C GLY A 25 6.33 -13.36 22.27
N ARG A 26 6.14 -14.68 22.23
CA ARG A 26 5.99 -15.43 20.97
C ARG A 26 4.67 -15.11 20.25
N SER A 27 3.61 -14.80 20.98
CA SER A 27 2.34 -14.34 20.40
C SER A 27 2.51 -12.95 19.79
N ALA A 28 3.17 -12.03 20.47
CA ALA A 28 3.47 -10.70 19.97
C ALA A 28 4.36 -10.75 18.70
N GLU A 29 5.42 -11.55 18.71
CA GLU A 29 6.27 -11.79 17.53
C GLU A 29 5.45 -12.31 16.33
N THR A 30 4.56 -13.27 16.58
CA THR A 30 3.67 -13.81 15.54
C THR A 30 2.74 -12.72 15.00
N MET A 31 2.17 -11.88 15.87
CA MET A 31 1.33 -10.76 15.46
C MET A 31 2.11 -9.76 14.60
N PHE A 32 3.29 -9.33 15.02
CA PHE A 32 4.14 -8.42 14.24
C PHE A 32 4.45 -8.98 12.85
N ARG A 33 4.86 -10.25 12.78
CA ARG A 33 5.15 -10.92 11.51
C ARG A 33 3.93 -10.99 10.60
N THR A 34 2.78 -11.41 11.14
CA THR A 34 1.54 -11.56 10.37
C THR A 34 1.02 -10.20 9.89
N THR A 35 1.04 -9.17 10.73
CA THR A 35 0.58 -7.82 10.36
C THR A 35 1.48 -7.22 9.28
N LEU A 36 2.79 -7.32 9.42
CA LEU A 36 3.74 -6.84 8.41
C LEU A 36 3.53 -7.54 7.06
N ALA A 37 3.37 -8.87 7.08
CA ALA A 37 3.06 -9.64 5.88
C ALA A 37 1.72 -9.21 5.25
N SER A 38 0.70 -8.97 6.08
CA SER A 38 -0.61 -8.49 5.63
C SER A 38 -0.52 -7.11 4.97
N HIS A 39 0.25 -6.18 5.53
CA HIS A 39 0.47 -4.85 4.97
C HIS A 39 1.16 -4.90 3.60
N LEU A 40 2.20 -5.72 3.47
CA LEU A 40 2.88 -5.96 2.19
C LEU A 40 1.91 -6.54 1.15
N GLN A 41 1.09 -7.51 1.56
CA GLN A 41 0.05 -8.09 0.70
C GLN A 41 -1.00 -7.05 0.28
N LEU A 42 -1.50 -6.24 1.21
CA LEU A 42 -2.48 -5.17 0.91
C LEU A 42 -1.90 -4.14 -0.07
N SER A 43 -0.64 -3.74 0.12
CA SER A 43 0.06 -2.87 -0.84
C SER A 43 0.14 -3.52 -2.23
N ALA A 44 0.55 -4.79 -2.30
CA ALA A 44 0.65 -5.52 -3.56
C ALA A 44 -0.71 -5.69 -4.26
N MET A 45 -1.78 -5.95 -3.50
CA MET A 45 -3.15 -6.03 -4.03
C MET A 45 -3.62 -4.69 -4.59
N ALA A 46 -3.27 -3.56 -3.96
CA ALA A 46 -3.57 -2.24 -4.50
C ALA A 46 -2.86 -2.01 -5.84
N ASP A 47 -1.56 -2.35 -5.92
CA ASP A 47 -0.78 -2.22 -7.15
C ASP A 47 -1.33 -3.14 -8.27
N GLN A 48 -1.75 -4.36 -7.92
CA GLN A 48 -2.41 -5.27 -8.86
C GLN A 48 -3.72 -4.70 -9.40
N LYS A 49 -4.58 -4.14 -8.54
CA LYS A 49 -5.85 -3.52 -8.95
C LYS A 49 -5.63 -2.30 -9.85
N ALA A 50 -4.64 -1.47 -9.53
CA ALA A 50 -4.25 -0.36 -10.40
C ALA A 50 -3.75 -0.87 -11.76
N GLY A 51 -2.93 -1.93 -11.78
CA GLY A 51 -2.48 -2.60 -13.00
C GLY A 51 -3.62 -3.11 -13.88
N LEU A 52 -4.66 -3.72 -13.28
CA LEU A 52 -5.86 -4.13 -14.00
C LEU A 52 -6.61 -2.94 -14.62
N MET A 53 -6.77 -1.85 -13.87
CA MET A 53 -7.38 -0.62 -14.38
C MET A 53 -6.60 -0.05 -15.57
N ILE A 54 -5.26 -0.05 -15.50
CA ILE A 54 -4.40 0.40 -16.61
C ILE A 54 -4.58 -0.51 -17.83
N SER A 55 -4.54 -1.83 -17.64
CA SER A 55 -4.63 -2.82 -18.72
C SER A 55 -5.98 -2.74 -19.46
N ILE A 56 -7.09 -2.77 -18.73
CA ILE A 56 -8.44 -2.71 -19.31
C ILE A 56 -8.63 -1.41 -20.11
N ASN A 57 -8.24 -0.27 -19.55
CA ASN A 57 -8.39 1.01 -20.24
C ASN A 57 -7.46 1.13 -21.46
N SER A 58 -6.26 0.57 -21.40
CA SER A 58 -5.35 0.52 -22.56
C SER A 58 -5.93 -0.32 -23.71
N ILE A 59 -6.56 -1.45 -23.39
CA ILE A 59 -7.25 -2.28 -24.38
C ILE A 59 -8.42 -1.52 -25.02
N ILE A 60 -9.24 -0.84 -24.20
CA ILE A 60 -10.36 -0.02 -24.70
C ILE A 60 -9.83 1.07 -25.65
N ILE A 61 -8.80 1.81 -25.26
CA ILE A 61 -8.19 2.85 -26.12
C ILE A 61 -7.70 2.24 -27.45
N SER A 62 -7.02 1.10 -27.41
CA SER A 62 -6.53 0.42 -28.62
C SER A 62 -7.65 0.10 -29.62
N VAL A 63 -8.77 -0.43 -29.09
CA VAL A 63 -9.96 -0.74 -29.89
C VAL A 63 -10.60 0.54 -30.43
N VAL A 64 -10.78 1.56 -29.59
CA VAL A 64 -11.40 2.84 -29.99
C VAL A 64 -10.58 3.55 -31.07
N ILE A 65 -9.26 3.58 -30.97
CA ILE A 65 -8.39 4.20 -32.00
C ILE A 65 -8.57 3.48 -33.34
N THR A 66 -8.65 2.15 -33.32
CA THR A 66 -8.86 1.35 -34.53
C THR A 66 -10.19 1.70 -35.20
N PHE A 67 -11.28 1.78 -34.43
CA PHE A 67 -12.59 2.17 -34.95
C PHE A 67 -12.66 3.65 -35.34
N LEU A 68 -11.95 4.54 -34.64
CA LEU A 68 -11.94 5.97 -34.92
C LEU A 68 -11.41 6.24 -36.33
N VAL A 69 -10.35 5.56 -36.76
CA VAL A 69 -9.78 5.73 -38.10
C VAL A 69 -10.75 5.26 -39.19
N SER A 70 -11.48 4.17 -38.97
CA SER A 70 -12.41 3.61 -39.96
C SER A 70 -13.74 4.35 -40.03
N GLU A 71 -14.25 4.83 -38.91
CA GLU A 71 -15.66 5.24 -38.80
C GLU A 71 -15.87 6.75 -38.69
N VAL A 72 -14.81 7.53 -38.47
CA VAL A 72 -14.91 9.00 -38.38
C VAL A 72 -15.29 9.64 -39.71
N GLU A 73 -14.88 9.06 -40.83
CA GLU A 73 -15.23 9.56 -42.17
C GLU A 73 -16.69 9.27 -42.50
N SER A 74 -17.19 8.09 -42.14
CA SER A 74 -18.55 7.64 -42.41
C SER A 74 -19.58 8.25 -41.45
N ASN A 75 -19.23 8.40 -40.17
CA ASN A 75 -20.14 8.82 -39.11
C ASN A 75 -19.48 9.88 -38.19
N PRO A 76 -19.37 11.14 -38.63
CA PRO A 76 -18.69 12.20 -37.87
C PRO A 76 -19.28 12.44 -36.48
N GLN A 77 -20.57 12.14 -36.29
CA GLN A 77 -21.26 12.29 -34.99
C GLN A 77 -20.73 11.33 -33.91
N LEU A 78 -20.08 10.22 -34.29
CA LEU A 78 -19.44 9.31 -33.33
C LEU A 78 -18.12 9.86 -32.76
N LEU A 79 -17.57 10.94 -33.33
CA LEU A 79 -16.36 11.58 -32.84
C LEU A 79 -16.50 12.05 -31.38
N VAL A 80 -17.66 12.58 -31.01
CA VAL A 80 -17.93 13.08 -29.64
C VAL A 80 -17.89 11.94 -28.60
N PRO A 81 -18.68 10.85 -28.72
CA PRO A 81 -18.61 9.76 -27.75
C PRO A 81 -17.25 9.05 -27.74
N MET A 82 -16.57 8.91 -28.89
CA MET A 82 -15.23 8.31 -28.97
C MET A 82 -14.17 9.15 -28.25
N THR A 83 -14.15 10.46 -28.47
CA THR A 83 -13.20 11.35 -27.77
C THR A 83 -13.46 11.38 -26.27
N LEU A 84 -14.74 11.40 -25.86
CA LEU A 84 -15.13 11.35 -24.45
C LEU A 84 -14.68 10.03 -23.79
N LEU A 85 -14.80 8.90 -24.50
CA LEU A 85 -14.29 7.59 -24.04
C LEU A 85 -12.78 7.63 -23.79
N VAL A 86 -12.01 8.15 -24.76
CA VAL A 86 -10.55 8.25 -24.64
C VAL A 86 -10.18 9.12 -23.44
N LEU A 87 -10.87 10.25 -23.22
CA LEU A 87 -10.62 11.11 -22.07
C LEU A 87 -10.90 10.42 -20.74
N VAL A 88 -12.00 9.68 -20.61
CA VAL A 88 -12.32 8.90 -19.40
C VAL A 88 -11.26 7.81 -19.15
N CYS A 89 -10.85 7.10 -20.20
CA CYS A 89 -9.82 6.06 -20.07
C CYS A 89 -8.46 6.66 -19.68
N LEU A 90 -8.05 7.77 -20.27
CA LEU A 90 -6.82 8.48 -19.91
C LEU A 90 -6.86 9.01 -18.47
N ALA A 91 -7.98 9.61 -18.05
CA ALA A 91 -8.18 10.05 -16.67
C ALA A 91 -8.07 8.86 -15.69
N THR A 92 -8.65 7.71 -16.06
CA THR A 92 -8.57 6.49 -15.23
C THR A 92 -7.14 5.96 -15.15
N ILE A 93 -6.42 5.88 -16.28
CA ILE A 93 -5.03 5.40 -16.31
C ILE A 93 -4.12 6.33 -15.50
N THR A 94 -4.25 7.64 -15.66
CA THR A 94 -3.42 8.61 -14.93
C THR A 94 -3.63 8.50 -13.42
N LEU A 95 -4.87 8.37 -12.95
CA LEU A 95 -5.16 8.14 -11.53
C LEU A 95 -4.64 6.78 -11.03
N ALA A 96 -4.76 5.73 -11.84
CA ALA A 96 -4.19 4.41 -11.52
C ALA A 96 -2.66 4.47 -11.38
N LEU A 97 -1.96 5.13 -12.30
CA LEU A 97 -0.51 5.35 -12.24
C LEU A 97 -0.10 6.19 -11.03
N LEU A 98 -0.89 7.19 -10.66
CA LEU A 98 -0.65 7.96 -9.43
C LEU A 98 -0.77 7.10 -8.17
N SER A 99 -1.66 6.10 -8.17
CA SER A 99 -1.83 5.19 -7.02
C SER A 99 -0.66 4.22 -6.83
N THR A 100 0.06 3.87 -7.91
CA THR A 100 1.24 3.00 -7.86
C THR A 100 2.55 3.77 -7.68
N ARG A 101 2.50 5.12 -7.72
CA ARG A 101 3.69 5.95 -7.54
C ARG A 101 4.34 5.65 -6.17
N PRO A 102 5.64 5.32 -6.14
CA PRO A 102 6.33 5.08 -4.89
C PRO A 102 6.36 6.35 -4.04
N SER A 103 5.86 6.26 -2.81
CA SER A 103 5.90 7.34 -1.83
C SER A 103 7.17 7.23 -1.00
N VAL A 104 8.27 7.74 -1.53
CA VAL A 104 9.56 7.78 -0.82
C VAL A 104 9.91 9.22 -0.45
N ARG A 105 10.42 9.44 0.77
CA ARG A 105 11.03 10.72 1.14
C ARG A 105 12.16 11.04 0.17
N SER A 106 12.24 12.30 -0.24
CA SER A 106 13.33 12.78 -1.10
C SER A 106 14.67 12.74 -0.37
N LYS A 107 15.79 12.76 -1.10
CA LYS A 107 17.13 12.80 -0.50
C LYS A 107 17.32 14.04 0.40
N ALA A 108 16.76 15.18 0.02
CA ALA A 108 16.81 16.41 0.81
C ALA A 108 16.03 16.28 2.12
N GLU A 109 14.82 15.73 2.08
CA GLU A 109 14.01 15.46 3.28
C GLU A 109 14.70 14.49 4.25
N ARG A 110 15.46 13.52 3.71
CA ARG A 110 16.22 12.57 4.53
C ARG A 110 17.39 13.23 5.26
N LEU A 111 18.07 14.18 4.62
CA LEU A 111 19.20 14.90 5.21
C LEU A 111 18.77 15.85 6.33
N THR A 112 17.49 16.24 6.35
CA THR A 112 16.88 17.05 7.41
C THR A 112 16.27 16.23 8.55
N LEU A 113 16.30 14.90 8.46
CA LEU A 113 15.79 14.03 9.53
C LEU A 113 16.67 14.18 10.78
N ASP A 114 16.01 14.32 11.92
CA ASP A 114 16.70 14.19 13.19
C ASP A 114 17.18 12.74 13.37
N LYS A 115 18.50 12.56 13.52
CA LYS A 115 19.13 11.25 13.63
C LYS A 115 18.64 10.45 14.84
N SER A 116 18.13 11.09 15.90
CA SER A 116 17.53 10.40 17.05
C SER A 116 16.18 9.75 16.76
N ASN A 117 15.48 10.16 15.70
CA ASN A 117 14.11 9.73 15.39
C ASN A 117 14.01 8.95 14.07
N ILE A 118 15.12 8.37 13.60
CA ILE A 118 15.14 7.56 12.38
C ILE A 118 14.55 6.17 12.68
N ASP A 119 13.46 5.83 11.98
CA ASP A 119 12.97 4.45 11.94
C ASP A 119 13.98 3.57 11.18
N LEU A 120 14.70 2.75 11.94
CA LEU A 120 15.72 1.83 11.42
C LEU A 120 15.12 0.69 10.58
N LEU A 121 13.82 0.40 10.72
CA LEU A 121 13.13 -0.65 9.97
C LEU A 121 12.49 -0.11 8.68
N PHE A 122 12.32 1.21 8.55
CA PHE A 122 11.76 1.81 7.35
C PHE A 122 12.83 2.19 6.33
N PHE A 123 12.71 1.63 5.12
CA PHE A 123 13.67 1.86 4.04
C PHE A 123 13.78 3.31 3.58
N GLY A 124 12.75 4.12 3.75
CA GLY A 124 12.80 5.54 3.41
C GLY A 124 13.64 6.36 4.38
N ASP A 125 13.81 5.90 5.63
CA ASP A 125 14.40 6.68 6.72
C ASP A 125 15.82 6.20 7.05
N TYR A 126 16.09 4.90 7.13
CA TYR A 126 17.46 4.41 7.40
C TYR A 126 18.48 4.79 6.32
N LEU A 127 18.03 5.08 5.09
CA LEU A 127 18.90 5.53 4.00
C LEU A 127 19.51 6.93 4.23
N ALA A 128 19.10 7.62 5.30
CA ALA A 128 19.77 8.84 5.77
C ALA A 128 21.09 8.56 6.51
N LEU A 129 21.29 7.32 6.97
CA LEU A 129 22.49 6.88 7.69
C LEU A 129 23.53 6.29 6.75
N SER A 130 24.81 6.44 7.11
CA SER A 130 25.87 5.63 6.54
C SER A 130 25.72 4.16 6.94
N ARG A 131 26.38 3.26 6.20
CA ARG A 131 26.36 1.82 6.47
C ARG A 131 26.81 1.50 7.91
N ASP A 132 27.84 2.18 8.40
CA ASP A 132 28.40 1.93 9.73
C ASP A 132 27.49 2.47 10.83
N GLU A 133 26.93 3.67 10.66
CA GLU A 133 25.92 4.23 11.57
C GLU A 133 24.69 3.32 11.68
N TYR A 134 24.17 2.85 10.54
CA TYR A 134 23.03 1.93 10.51
C TYR A 134 23.35 0.61 11.22
N LYS A 135 24.53 0.04 10.97
CA LYS A 135 24.97 -1.22 11.58
C LYS A 135 25.08 -1.10 13.11
N GLU A 136 25.63 0.02 13.60
CA GLU A 136 25.77 0.26 15.04
C GLU A 136 24.40 0.48 15.70
N ALA A 137 23.56 1.33 15.12
CA ALA A 137 22.22 1.61 15.61
C ALA A 137 21.34 0.34 15.64
N MET A 138 21.43 -0.50 14.60
CA MET A 138 20.67 -1.75 14.54
C MET A 138 21.14 -2.77 15.59
N LYS A 139 22.45 -2.85 15.86
CA LYS A 139 22.96 -3.71 16.93
C LYS A 139 22.44 -3.29 18.30
N GLN A 140 22.39 -1.98 18.57
CA GLN A 140 21.83 -1.45 19.81
C GLN A 140 20.33 -1.72 19.91
N LEU A 141 19.58 -1.50 18.83
CA LEU A 141 18.14 -1.76 18.80
C LEU A 141 17.82 -3.21 19.18
N VAL A 142 18.50 -4.19 18.57
CA VAL A 142 18.22 -5.62 18.80
C VAL A 142 18.54 -6.07 20.23
N THR A 143 19.39 -5.35 20.96
CA THR A 143 19.68 -5.65 22.37
C THR A 143 18.56 -5.25 23.34
N GLU A 144 17.67 -4.36 22.92
CA GLU A 144 16.62 -3.79 23.77
C GLU A 144 15.22 -4.25 23.30
N GLU A 145 14.70 -5.35 23.86
CA GLU A 145 13.42 -5.96 23.42
C GLU A 145 12.23 -4.97 23.36
N GLU A 146 12.17 -4.01 24.29
CA GLU A 146 11.08 -3.03 24.36
C GLU A 146 11.18 -2.03 23.20
N ARG A 147 12.37 -1.50 22.94
CA ARG A 147 12.62 -0.62 21.80
C ARG A 147 12.37 -1.31 20.46
N VAL A 148 12.74 -2.59 20.31
CA VAL A 148 12.41 -3.36 19.10
C VAL A 148 10.89 -3.36 18.85
N LYS A 149 10.09 -3.59 19.90
CA LYS A 149 8.63 -3.63 19.79
C LYS A 149 8.07 -2.25 19.45
N GLU A 150 8.54 -1.20 20.10
CA GLU A 150 8.15 0.19 19.78
C GLU A 150 8.46 0.54 18.32
N THR A 151 9.68 0.27 17.85
CA THR A 151 10.04 0.55 16.45
C THR A 151 9.21 -0.27 15.47
N MET A 152 8.85 -1.52 15.80
CA MET A 152 7.92 -2.30 14.96
C MET A 152 6.50 -1.71 14.93
N ILE A 153 6.01 -1.17 16.04
CA ILE A 153 4.70 -0.52 16.11
C ILE A 153 4.68 0.72 15.21
N ASP A 154 5.69 1.59 15.34
CA ASP A 154 5.83 2.80 14.53
C ASP A 154 5.93 2.47 13.04
N ASN A 155 6.72 1.45 12.70
CA ASN A 155 6.89 1.01 11.33
C ASN A 155 5.59 0.46 10.72
N ILE A 156 4.83 -0.33 11.47
CA ILE A 156 3.51 -0.84 11.03
C ILE A 156 2.54 0.32 10.81
N TYR A 157 2.52 1.30 11.72
CA TYR A 157 1.68 2.50 11.61
C TYR A 157 2.02 3.31 10.35
N ALA A 158 3.31 3.58 10.12
CA ALA A 158 3.80 4.31 8.95
C ALA A 158 3.43 3.58 7.63
N GLN A 159 3.59 2.26 7.57
CA GLN A 159 3.19 1.47 6.41
C GLN A 159 1.68 1.52 6.17
N GLY A 160 0.87 1.51 7.24
CA GLY A 160 -0.59 1.65 7.16
C GLY A 160 -1.01 2.95 6.45
N PHE A 161 -0.38 4.07 6.77
CA PHE A 161 -0.65 5.36 6.13
C PHE A 161 -0.34 5.36 4.63
N VAL A 162 0.75 4.69 4.22
CA VAL A 162 1.10 4.54 2.80
C VAL A 162 0.05 3.71 2.06
N ILE A 163 -0.42 2.62 2.66
CA ILE A 163 -1.49 1.77 2.09
C ILE A 163 -2.78 2.58 1.95
N GLU A 164 -3.19 3.31 3.00
CA GLU A 164 -4.40 4.15 2.97
C GLU A 164 -4.36 5.13 1.79
N ARG A 165 -3.22 5.80 1.57
CA ARG A 165 -3.05 6.73 0.44
C ARG A 165 -3.24 6.04 -0.91
N LYS A 166 -2.66 4.85 -1.11
CA LYS A 166 -2.85 4.06 -2.34
C LYS A 166 -4.32 3.72 -2.56
N TYR A 167 -4.99 3.21 -1.52
CA TYR A 167 -6.40 2.81 -1.60
C TYR A 167 -7.34 4.01 -1.83
N ARG A 168 -7.03 5.19 -1.28
CA ARG A 168 -7.81 6.41 -1.53
C ARG A 168 -7.71 6.85 -2.98
N LEU A 169 -6.50 6.86 -3.56
CA LEU A 169 -6.33 7.17 -4.99
C LEU A 169 -7.04 6.13 -5.86
N LEU A 170 -6.89 4.85 -5.52
CA LEU A 170 -7.55 3.77 -6.24
C LEU A 170 -9.07 3.91 -6.19
N LYS A 171 -9.67 4.24 -5.04
CA LYS A 171 -11.12 4.51 -4.94
C LYS A 171 -11.56 5.61 -5.91
N ILE A 172 -10.78 6.68 -6.04
CA ILE A 172 -11.07 7.77 -6.99
C ILE A 172 -10.95 7.28 -8.43
N THR A 173 -9.93 6.49 -8.76
CA THR A 173 -9.78 5.83 -10.06
C THR A 173 -11.02 5.02 -10.43
N TYR A 174 -11.50 4.17 -9.51
CA TYR A 174 -12.71 3.39 -9.71
C TYR A 174 -13.94 4.26 -9.89
N LEU A 175 -14.09 5.33 -9.11
CA LEU A 175 -15.22 6.25 -9.22
C LEU A 175 -15.26 6.93 -10.60
N VAL A 176 -14.13 7.44 -11.07
CA VAL A 176 -14.01 8.10 -12.38
C VAL A 176 -14.37 7.13 -13.51
N PHE A 177 -13.84 5.91 -13.49
CA PHE A 177 -14.17 4.89 -14.48
C PHE A 177 -15.64 4.48 -14.40
N MET A 178 -16.15 4.22 -13.19
CA MET A 178 -17.52 3.72 -12.95
C MET A 178 -18.59 4.72 -13.36
N ILE A 179 -18.34 6.03 -13.22
CA ILE A 179 -19.29 7.07 -13.66
C ILE A 179 -19.05 7.43 -15.13
N GLY A 180 -17.80 7.59 -15.53
CA GLY A 180 -17.45 8.03 -16.88
C GLY A 180 -17.82 7.01 -17.95
N PHE A 181 -17.56 5.72 -17.71
CA PHE A 181 -17.81 4.69 -18.71
C PHE A 181 -19.29 4.54 -19.08
N PRO A 182 -20.25 4.46 -18.14
CA PRO A 182 -21.67 4.49 -18.47
C PRO A 182 -22.12 5.76 -19.18
N LEU A 183 -21.61 6.94 -18.80
CA LEU A 183 -21.94 8.20 -19.48
C LEU A 183 -21.50 8.20 -20.94
N VAL A 184 -20.31 7.66 -21.22
CA VAL A 184 -19.84 7.43 -22.59
C VAL A 184 -20.79 6.50 -23.34
N LEU A 185 -21.16 5.36 -22.73
CA LEU A 185 -22.05 4.38 -23.38
C LEU A 185 -23.41 5.01 -23.70
N LEU A 186 -23.97 5.81 -22.78
CA LEU A 186 -25.19 6.57 -23.04
C LEU A 186 -25.01 7.55 -24.21
N SER A 187 -23.86 8.23 -24.29
CA SER A 187 -23.56 9.10 -25.43
C SER A 187 -23.51 8.34 -26.75
N PHE A 188 -22.98 7.11 -26.78
CA PHE A 188 -23.04 6.27 -27.97
C PHE A 188 -24.48 5.89 -28.34
N LEU A 189 -25.30 5.49 -27.36
CA LEU A 189 -26.70 5.13 -27.60
C LEU A 189 -27.52 6.31 -28.13
N VAL A 190 -27.31 7.51 -27.58
CA VAL A 190 -27.99 8.73 -28.06
C VAL A 190 -27.63 9.04 -29.50
N VAL A 191 -26.36 8.90 -29.89
CA VAL A 191 -25.96 9.11 -31.29
C VAL A 191 -26.55 8.02 -32.18
N LEU A 192 -26.50 6.75 -31.78
CA LEU A 192 -27.01 5.65 -32.61
C LEU A 192 -28.53 5.68 -32.80
N PHE A 193 -29.30 5.95 -31.73
CA PHE A 193 -30.77 5.97 -31.78
C PHE A 193 -31.36 7.33 -32.11
N GLY A 194 -30.63 8.43 -31.87
CA GLY A 194 -31.05 9.79 -32.19
C GLY A 194 -30.77 10.20 -33.64
N VAL A 195 -29.99 9.39 -34.36
CA VAL A 195 -29.69 9.56 -35.80
C VAL A 195 -30.63 8.69 -36.67
N SER A 196 -31.59 7.98 -36.04
CA SER A 196 -32.70 7.31 -36.73
C SER A 196 -33.79 8.28 -37.17
#